data_AF-A0A6P0ZSH8-F1
#
_entry.id   AF-A0A6P0ZSH8-F1
#
_cell.length_a   1.000
_cell.length_b   1.000
_cell.length_c   1.000
_cell.angle_alpha   90.00
_cell.angle_beta   90.00
_cell.angle_gamma   90.00
#
_symmetry.space_group_name_H-M   'P 1'
#
loop_
_entity.id
_entity.type
_entity.pdbx_description
1 polymer ?
#
loop_
_entity_poly.entity_id
_entity_poly.type
_entity_poly.pdbx_seq_one_letter_code
_entity_poly.pdbx_strand_id
1 'polypeptide(L)'
;MSTIEEVVYAAIRKVKPSLLETELSLATRFDDYRITSMEMAMIVFEIEDHYDIEIEAHTLIDFDTIGAACEFIAKLLAKKNLQGVAT
;
A
#
# COMPACT_ATOMS: atom_id res chain seq x y z
N MET A 1 9.40 -13.69 4.85
CA MET A 1 9.24 -12.68 3.78
C MET A 1 7.81 -12.23 3.89
N SER A 2 7.55 -10.98 4.28
CA SER A 2 6.18 -10.50 4.44
C SER A 2 5.51 -10.39 3.08
N THR A 3 4.23 -10.75 3.00
CA THR A 3 3.42 -10.58 1.80
C THR A 3 3.10 -9.10 1.57
N ILE A 4 2.74 -8.72 0.35
CA ILE A 4 2.33 -7.34 0.03
C ILE A 4 1.16 -6.90 0.91
N GLU A 5 0.20 -7.79 1.11
CA GLU A 5 -0.96 -7.57 1.97
C GLU A 5 -0.55 -7.24 3.41
N GLU A 6 0.35 -8.03 4.01
CA GLU A 6 0.84 -7.79 5.37
C GLU A 6 1.54 -6.43 5.51
N VAL A 7 2.31 -6.02 4.51
CA VAL A 7 2.99 -4.72 4.50
C VAL A 7 1.99 -3.58 4.38
N VAL A 8 0.99 -3.69 3.50
CA VAL A 8 -0.07 -2.69 3.37
C VAL A 8 -0.87 -2.57 4.67
N TYR A 9 -1.21 -3.69 5.32
CA TYR A 9 -1.89 -3.68 6.61
C TYR A 9 -1.03 -3.05 7.72
N ALA A 10 0.27 -3.33 7.74
CA ALA A 10 1.18 -2.72 8.68
C ALA A 10 1.27 -1.20 8.47
N ALA A 11 1.38 -0.74 7.22
CA ALA A 11 1.40 0.68 6.89
C ALA A 11 0.10 1.39 7.32
N ILE A 12 -1.07 0.82 7.00
CA ILE A 12 -2.37 1.35 7.43
C ILE A 12 -2.44 1.48 8.95
N ARG A 13 -2.05 0.43 9.68
CA ARG A 13 -2.10 0.43 11.16
C ARG A 13 -1.09 1.37 11.81
N LYS A 14 0.08 1.58 11.18
CA LYS A 14 1.09 2.52 11.63
C LYS A 14 0.60 3.97 11.51
N VAL A 15 -0.03 4.30 10.38
CA VAL A 15 -0.54 5.65 10.11
C VAL A 15 -1.86 5.92 10.84
N LYS A 16 -2.73 4.91 10.94
CA LYS A 16 -4.04 4.99 11.60
C LYS A 16 -4.17 3.96 12.71
N PRO A 17 -3.59 4.23 13.91
CA PRO A 17 -3.62 3.29 15.03
C PRO A 17 -5.02 2.90 15.51
N SER A 18 -6.05 3.68 15.21
CA SER A 18 -7.44 3.30 15.51
C SER A 18 -7.93 2.05 14.77
N LEU A 19 -7.17 1.57 13.77
CA LEU A 19 -7.46 0.33 13.03
C LEU A 19 -6.61 -0.87 13.47
N LEU A 20 -5.89 -0.80 14.60
CA LEU A 20 -5.01 -1.88 15.06
C LEU A 20 -5.75 -3.21 15.26
N GLU A 21 -6.93 -3.17 15.87
CA GLU A 21 -7.77 -4.34 16.14
C GLU A 21 -8.81 -4.59 15.03
N THR A 22 -8.82 -3.75 14.00
CA THR A 22 -9.76 -3.89 12.88
C THR A 22 -9.33 -5.02 11.96
N GLU A 23 -10.30 -5.88 11.63
CA GLU A 23 -10.14 -6.89 10.59
C GLU A 23 -10.11 -6.20 9.23
N LEU A 24 -8.93 -6.22 8.59
CA LEU A 24 -8.73 -5.73 7.24
C LEU A 24 -8.73 -6.93 6.28
N SER A 25 -9.28 -6.74 5.10
CA SER A 25 -9.28 -7.72 4.01
C SER A 25 -8.92 -7.02 2.70
N LEU A 26 -8.62 -7.79 1.65
CA LEU A 26 -8.40 -7.22 0.31
C LEU A 26 -9.63 -6.50 -0.25
N ALA A 27 -10.84 -6.87 0.21
CA ALA A 27 -12.09 -6.22 -0.20
C ALA A 27 -12.37 -4.90 0.55
N THR A 28 -11.63 -4.63 1.62
CA THR A 28 -11.78 -3.42 2.42
C THR A 28 -11.53 -2.18 1.57
N ARG A 29 -12.46 -1.22 1.64
CA ARG A 29 -12.29 0.10 1.01
C ARG A 29 -11.54 1.05 1.94
N PHE A 30 -10.75 1.95 1.36
CA PHE A 30 -10.05 2.98 2.15
C PHE A 30 -11.03 4.03 2.73
N ASP A 31 -12.12 4.32 2.01
CA ASP A 31 -13.14 5.28 2.42
C ASP A 31 -13.94 4.83 3.65
N ASP A 32 -14.10 3.52 3.85
CA ASP A 32 -14.90 2.96 4.96
C ASP A 32 -14.37 3.40 6.33
N TYR A 33 -13.07 3.68 6.41
CA TYR A 33 -12.38 4.05 7.65
C TYR A 33 -12.02 5.53 7.75
N ARG A 34 -12.54 6.38 6.86
CA ARG A 34 -12.24 7.82 6.84
C ARG A 34 -10.73 8.08 6.88
N ILE A 35 -9.99 7.36 6.05
CA ILE A 35 -8.56 7.64 5.82
C ILE A 35 -8.50 8.98 5.09
N THR A 36 -7.89 9.97 5.73
CA THR A 36 -7.69 11.30 5.14
C THR A 36 -6.67 11.24 4.01
N SER A 37 -6.67 12.22 3.11
CA SER A 37 -5.65 12.32 2.05
C SER A 37 -4.22 12.40 2.61
N MET A 38 -4.04 13.02 3.78
CA MET A 38 -2.75 13.06 4.48
C MET A 38 -2.35 11.68 5.00
N GLU A 39 -3.27 10.95 5.63
CA GLU A 39 -3.02 9.57 6.07
C GLU A 39 -2.74 8.66 4.87
N MET A 40 -3.48 8.82 3.76
CA MET A 40 -3.22 8.07 2.53
C MET A 40 -1.81 8.32 2.00
N ALA A 41 -1.38 9.58 1.90
CA ALA A 41 -0.03 9.94 1.49
C ALA A 41 1.04 9.31 2.40
N MET A 42 0.81 9.29 3.72
CA MET A 42 1.71 8.63 4.66
C MET A 42 1.75 7.11 4.48
N ILE A 43 0.61 6.46 4.17
CA ILE A 43 0.55 5.03 3.87
C ILE A 43 1.39 4.73 2.62
N VAL A 44 1.31 5.58 1.58
CA VAL A 44 2.15 5.47 0.39
C VAL A 44 3.63 5.49 0.76
N PHE A 45 4.06 6.50 1.53
CA PHE A 45 5.46 6.65 1.92
C PHE A 45 6.00 5.45 2.70
N GLU A 46 5.20 4.88 3.60
CA GLU A 46 5.57 3.67 4.35
C GLU A 46 5.78 2.44 3.44
N ILE A 47 4.98 2.33 2.37
CA ILE A 47 5.09 1.25 1.39
C ILE A 47 6.31 1.47 0.48
N GLU A 48 6.54 2.70 0.03
CA GLU A 48 7.71 3.08 -0.77
C GLU A 48 9.01 2.78 -0.02
N ASP A 49 9.12 3.20 1.25
CA ASP A 49 10.29 2.95 2.10
C ASP A 49 10.53 1.45 2.32
N HIS A 50 9.46 0.66 2.50
CA HIS A 50 9.60 -0.78 2.70
C HIS A 50 10.14 -1.53 1.48
N TYR A 51 9.67 -1.16 0.28
CA TYR A 51 9.99 -1.86 -0.96
C TYR A 51 11.07 -1.18 -1.80
N ASP A 52 11.50 0.02 -1.40
CA ASP A 52 12.41 0.88 -2.14
C ASP A 52 11.88 1.11 -3.58
N ILE A 53 10.60 1.48 -3.67
CA ILE A 53 9.90 1.78 -4.93
C ILE A 53 9.39 3.22 -4.89
N GLU A 54 9.15 3.78 -6.08
CA GLU A 54 8.46 5.07 -6.23
C GLU A 54 7.04 4.83 -6.75
N ILE A 55 6.07 5.46 -6.09
CA ILE A 55 4.66 5.45 -6.43
C ILE A 55 4.24 6.90 -6.71
N GLU A 56 3.66 7.17 -7.88
CA GLU A 56 3.15 8.51 -8.14
C GLU A 56 2.03 8.85 -7.14
N ALA A 57 2.12 10.01 -6.51
CA ALA A 57 1.30 10.39 -5.35
C ALA A 57 -0.23 10.30 -5.56
N HIS A 58 -0.71 10.38 -6.80
CA HIS A 58 -2.13 10.25 -7.10
C HIS A 58 -2.60 8.79 -7.21
N THR A 59 -1.69 7.84 -7.44
CA THR A 59 -2.04 6.47 -7.82
C THR A 59 -2.79 5.72 -6.73
N LEU A 60 -2.39 5.89 -5.47
CA LEU A 60 -3.06 5.24 -4.33
C LEU A 60 -4.37 5.94 -3.93
N ILE A 61 -4.53 7.22 -4.28
CA ILE A 61 -5.79 7.95 -4.09
C ILE A 61 -6.88 7.41 -5.04
N ASP A 62 -6.47 6.89 -6.21
CA ASP A 62 -7.38 6.32 -7.19
C ASP A 62 -7.83 4.88 -6.86
N PHE A 63 -7.27 4.25 -5.81
CA PHE A 63 -7.64 2.88 -5.45
C PHE A 63 -8.81 2.83 -4.46
N ASP A 64 -9.86 2.15 -4.90
CA ASP A 64 -11.05 1.90 -4.08
C ASP A 64 -10.78 0.96 -2.91
N THR A 65 -9.96 -0.09 -3.10
CA THR A 65 -9.76 -1.18 -2.14
C THR A 65 -8.30 -1.51 -1.88
N ILE A 66 -8.03 -2.13 -0.72
CA ILE A 66 -6.68 -2.61 -0.39
C ILE A 66 -6.17 -3.63 -1.42
N GLY A 67 -7.05 -4.47 -1.96
CA GLY A 67 -6.72 -5.42 -3.02
C GLY A 67 -6.18 -4.74 -4.28
N ALA A 68 -6.83 -3.66 -4.74
CA ALA A 68 -6.36 -2.90 -5.89
C ALA A 68 -4.97 -2.29 -5.65
N ALA A 69 -4.71 -1.77 -4.45
CA ALA A 69 -3.39 -1.28 -4.06
C ALA A 69 -2.35 -2.42 -4.06
N CYS A 70 -2.67 -3.59 -3.51
CA CYS A 70 -1.76 -4.74 -3.50
C CYS A 70 -1.40 -5.22 -4.91
N GLU A 71 -2.37 -5.30 -5.82
CA GLU A 71 -2.13 -5.68 -7.21
C GLU A 71 -1.23 -4.68 -7.94
N PHE A 72 -1.43 -3.39 -7.67
CA PHE A 72 -0.59 -2.34 -8.24
C PHE A 72 0.87 -2.45 -7.74
N ILE A 73 1.06 -2.61 -6.43
CA ILE A 73 2.39 -2.79 -5.83
C ILE A 73 3.06 -4.05 -6.40
N ALA A 74 2.33 -5.15 -6.57
CA ALA A 74 2.84 -6.37 -7.18
C ALA A 74 3.37 -6.13 -8.59
N LYS A 75 2.66 -5.33 -9.40
CA LYS A 75 3.11 -4.95 -10.76
C LYS A 75 4.37 -4.08 -10.72
N LEU A 76 4.49 -3.16 -9.78
CA LEU A 76 5.69 -2.34 -9.61
C LEU A 76 6.90 -3.19 -9.21
N LEU A 77 6.74 -4.08 -8.23
CA LEU A 77 7.79 -5.00 -7.80
C LEU A 77 8.24 -5.93 -8.92
N ALA A 78 7.29 -6.45 -9.72
CA ALA A 78 7.61 -7.25 -10.89
C ALA A 78 8.44 -6.44 -11.91
N LYS A 79 8.07 -5.18 -12.18
CA LYS A 79 8.84 -4.28 -13.06
C LYS A 79 10.24 -4.01 -12.51
N LYS A 80 10.39 -3.70 -11.21
CA LYS A 80 11.68 -3.48 -10.55
C LYS A 80 12.59 -4.70 -10.70
N ASN A 81 12.06 -5.89 -10.44
CA ASN A 81 12.82 -7.14 -10.59
C ASN A 81 13.26 -7.39 -12.03
N LEU A 82 12.43 -7.06 -13.03
CA LEU A 82 12.81 -7.21 -14.45
C LEU A 82 13.90 -6.22 -14.89
N GLN A 83 13.92 -5.01 -14.32
CA GLN A 83 14.96 -4.02 -14.63
C GLN A 83 16.31 -4.34 -13.95
N GLY A 84 16.30 -5.04 -12.81
CA GLY A 84 17.52 -5.49 -12.13
C GLY A 84 18.25 -6.67 -12.78
N VAL A 85 17.68 -7.31 -13.81
CA VAL A 85 18.32 -8.44 -14.53
C VAL A 85 18.95 -8.02 -15.86
N ALA A 86 18.89 -6.73 -16.20
CA ALA A 86 19.52 -6.18 -17.41
C ALA A 86 20.92 -5.62 -17.11
N THR A 87 21.82 -6.45 -16.58
CA THR A 87 23.27 -6.20 -16.52
C THR A 87 24.06 -7.49 -16.63
#